data_AF-A0A8S3F3K4-F1
#
_entry.id   AF-A0A8S3F3K4-F1
#
_cell.length_a   1.000
_cell.length_b   1.000
_cell.length_c   1.000
_cell.angle_alpha   90.00
_cell.angle_beta   90.00
_cell.angle_gamma   90.00
#
_symmetry.space_group_name_H-M   'P 1'
#
loop_
_entity.id
_entity.type
_entity.pdbx_description
1 polymer ?
#
loop_
_entity_poly.entity_id
_entity_poly.type
_entity_poly.pdbx_seq_one_letter_code
_entity_poly.pdbx_strand_id
1 'polypeptide(L)'
;QHGGECPHITDEKHSRQYEHPEFCPTNSECLDTSKDHLFHYRHLPTCKTGPIKCLLFRKRDPEHCRSYRHCKITCEFGAFCANFHDQEHFNDQLHPFYQPCPSTPFSCRYYSEFLQAKKGPSAKARPEAEEHCITFSHVCSFGRQCTDTSELHSYTSIHIARKRCSNWDKCSKLIDEEHLNSFTHPKLPDIRYLCKYAGSECYSRTNHDHLIRFRHAGNYNHIGVVRYFGLNKRVNFVSNQYTMINTVRAYGEAEKWKEPKIAFPQQLIEWILALQPIHRCNKVIFESILVHGHTMSRDYMNLLSEAQFVANAVEQHNQVRRILDHHNNQALQNHGRDFIRALVAIEFDKAAQKSLLLSRGFSGVPNPHVPGTVHHSPNHDQQTSVANTKELQLKLLLTADEITTIRAHATQIAQASLQLHSNPLGIGHAPDQALGTNKHVFSIMGPHLGHYYGDIFIIFKRELMYHPDSNFSIQAATTFGASTNAYKMRPWLKDPGSDMDRIRQFHRNKLHCSVPGYEEAAAIELMALTE
;
A
#
# COMPACT_ATOMS: atom_id res chain seq x y z
N GLN A 1 3.64 37.05 -26.39
CA GLN A 1 4.30 35.75 -26.12
C GLN A 1 3.89 35.14 -24.78
N HIS A 2 3.69 35.93 -23.73
CA HIS A 2 3.35 35.39 -22.39
C HIS A 2 1.88 35.59 -21.95
N GLY A 3 1.04 36.22 -22.79
CA GLY A 3 -0.40 36.40 -22.50
C GLY A 3 -0.66 37.08 -21.15
N GLY A 4 -1.63 36.55 -20.40
CA GLY A 4 -1.98 36.97 -19.04
C GLY A 4 -0.93 36.65 -17.97
N GLU A 5 0.06 35.80 -18.27
CA GLU A 5 1.15 35.40 -17.37
C GLU A 5 2.44 36.22 -17.55
N CYS A 6 2.34 37.45 -18.05
CA CYS A 6 3.52 38.28 -18.26
C CYS A 6 4.25 38.59 -16.93
N PRO A 7 5.55 38.28 -16.78
CA PRO A 7 6.29 38.51 -15.53
C PRO A 7 6.54 39.99 -15.22
N HIS A 8 6.38 40.86 -16.22
CA HIS A 8 6.59 42.31 -16.12
C HIS A 8 5.28 43.11 -16.09
N ILE A 9 4.16 42.45 -15.80
CA ILE A 9 2.83 43.07 -15.89
C ILE A 9 2.60 44.20 -14.87
N THR A 10 3.39 44.21 -13.80
CA THR A 10 3.39 45.26 -12.77
C THR A 10 4.38 46.39 -13.07
N ASP A 11 5.19 46.30 -14.14
CA ASP A 11 6.08 47.37 -14.58
C ASP A 11 5.29 48.37 -15.44
N GLU A 12 5.13 49.59 -14.94
CA GLU A 12 4.40 50.65 -15.66
C GLU A 12 4.97 50.96 -17.04
N LYS A 13 6.29 50.85 -17.22
CA LYS A 13 6.93 51.13 -18.51
C LYS A 13 6.60 50.02 -19.50
N HIS A 14 6.59 48.77 -19.04
CA HIS A 14 6.19 47.61 -19.85
C HIS A 14 4.70 47.68 -20.24
N SER A 15 3.83 47.96 -19.28
CA SER A 15 2.37 48.01 -19.48
C SER A 15 1.89 49.17 -20.34
N ARG A 16 2.75 50.18 -20.59
CA ARG A 16 2.50 51.23 -21.60
C ARG A 16 2.96 50.84 -23.01
N GLN A 17 3.85 49.86 -23.13
CA GLN A 17 4.48 49.46 -24.40
C GLN A 17 3.83 48.22 -25.02
N TYR A 18 3.12 47.43 -24.22
CA TYR A 18 2.54 46.16 -24.65
C TYR A 18 1.09 46.05 -24.15
N GLU A 19 0.21 45.54 -25.01
CA GLU A 19 -1.16 45.21 -24.62
C GLU A 19 -1.19 43.90 -23.82
N HIS A 20 -1.98 43.89 -22.74
CA HIS A 20 -2.23 42.71 -21.93
C HIS A 20 -3.71 42.33 -21.99
N PRO A 21 -4.05 41.04 -21.84
CA PRO A 21 -5.44 40.61 -21.83
C PRO A 21 -6.23 41.20 -20.66
N GLU A 22 -7.56 41.11 -20.71
CA GLU A 22 -8.41 41.57 -19.60
C GLU A 22 -8.21 40.73 -18.33
N PHE A 23 -8.59 41.28 -17.18
CA PHE A 23 -8.66 40.47 -15.97
C PHE A 23 -9.75 39.40 -16.10
N CYS A 24 -9.48 38.22 -15.54
CA CYS A 24 -10.44 37.14 -15.50
C CYS A 24 -11.76 37.61 -14.85
N PRO A 25 -12.94 37.40 -15.48
CA PRO A 25 -14.21 37.91 -14.98
C PRO A 25 -14.60 37.31 -13.62
N THR A 26 -14.06 36.14 -13.26
CA THR A 26 -14.30 35.48 -11.97
C THR A 26 -13.33 35.92 -10.86
N ASN A 27 -12.36 36.77 -11.17
CA ASN A 27 -11.43 37.39 -10.21
C ASN A 27 -10.86 36.40 -9.17
N SER A 28 -11.13 36.62 -7.87
CA SER A 28 -10.61 35.79 -6.78
C SER A 28 -11.17 34.37 -6.75
N GLU A 29 -12.32 34.15 -7.37
CA GLU A 29 -13.02 32.86 -7.40
C GLU A 29 -12.64 32.03 -8.64
N CYS A 30 -11.74 32.53 -9.50
CA CYS A 30 -11.25 31.78 -10.64
C CYS A 30 -10.53 30.50 -10.20
N LEU A 31 -11.07 29.34 -10.60
CA LEU A 31 -10.47 28.01 -10.39
C LEU A 31 -9.79 27.46 -11.65
N ASP A 32 -9.97 28.12 -12.80
CA ASP A 32 -9.40 27.68 -14.07
C ASP A 32 -7.90 28.00 -14.11
N THR A 33 -7.12 26.94 -14.27
CA THR A 33 -5.65 26.99 -14.31
C THR A 33 -5.12 26.37 -15.60
N SER A 34 -5.98 26.19 -16.60
CA SER A 34 -5.56 25.75 -17.93
C SER A 34 -4.62 26.79 -18.57
N LYS A 35 -3.63 26.31 -19.33
CA LYS A 35 -2.68 27.19 -20.03
C LYS A 35 -3.40 28.17 -20.95
N ASP A 36 -4.46 27.73 -21.61
CA ASP A 36 -5.25 28.56 -22.50
C ASP A 36 -5.95 29.71 -21.74
N HIS A 37 -6.57 29.41 -20.60
CA HIS A 37 -7.21 30.41 -19.75
C HIS A 37 -6.22 31.42 -19.17
N LEU A 38 -5.09 30.94 -18.65
CA LEU A 38 -4.02 31.80 -18.09
C LEU A 38 -3.34 32.64 -19.19
N PHE A 39 -3.34 32.17 -20.43
CA PHE A 39 -2.85 32.95 -21.57
C PHE A 39 -3.82 34.07 -21.96
N HIS A 40 -5.12 33.82 -21.96
CA HIS A 40 -6.15 34.78 -22.41
C HIS A 40 -6.64 35.76 -21.33
N TYR A 41 -6.32 35.54 -20.06
CA TYR A 41 -6.76 36.41 -18.97
C TYR A 41 -5.65 36.70 -17.97
N ARG A 42 -5.63 37.92 -17.44
CA ARG A 42 -4.85 38.28 -16.27
C ARG A 42 -5.52 37.80 -14.99
N HIS A 43 -4.74 37.41 -14.00
CA HIS A 43 -5.26 36.97 -12.71
C HIS A 43 -4.58 37.67 -11.55
N LEU A 44 -5.31 37.73 -10.43
CA LEU A 44 -4.72 38.09 -9.14
C LEU A 44 -3.66 37.05 -8.73
N PRO A 45 -2.66 37.45 -7.93
CA PRO A 45 -1.71 36.52 -7.32
C PRO A 45 -2.44 35.39 -6.57
N THR A 46 -1.89 34.18 -6.61
CA THR A 46 -2.49 33.03 -5.91
C THR A 46 -2.23 33.15 -4.42
N CYS A 47 -3.27 32.96 -3.61
CA CYS A 47 -3.16 32.97 -2.16
C CYS A 47 -2.25 31.83 -1.67
N LYS A 48 -1.20 32.15 -0.89
CA LYS A 48 -0.23 31.17 -0.38
C LYS A 48 -0.84 30.07 0.50
N THR A 49 -1.99 30.33 1.13
CA THR A 49 -2.70 29.34 1.96
C THR A 49 -3.70 28.51 1.16
N GLY A 50 -3.98 28.86 -0.10
CA GLY A 50 -4.99 28.21 -0.92
C GLY A 50 -6.44 28.39 -0.43
N PRO A 51 -7.43 27.84 -1.14
CA PRO A 51 -8.85 28.04 -0.84
C PRO A 51 -9.30 27.39 0.47
N ILE A 52 -8.70 26.25 0.85
CA ILE A 52 -9.17 25.44 1.97
C ILE A 52 -8.69 26.02 3.32
N LYS A 53 -7.44 26.49 3.39
CA LYS A 53 -6.79 26.93 4.65
C LYS A 53 -6.85 28.44 4.87
N CYS A 54 -7.23 29.24 3.86
CA CYS A 54 -7.33 30.70 4.00
C CYS A 54 -8.56 31.12 4.82
N LEU A 55 -8.37 31.54 6.08
CA LEU A 55 -9.47 32.05 6.91
C LEU A 55 -10.08 33.35 6.38
N LEU A 56 -9.27 34.25 5.81
CA LEU A 56 -9.73 35.54 5.28
C LEU A 56 -10.70 35.34 4.10
N PHE A 57 -10.37 34.42 3.20
CA PHE A 57 -11.26 34.03 2.09
C PHE A 57 -12.54 33.37 2.57
N ARG A 58 -12.44 32.45 3.54
CA ARG A 58 -13.63 31.80 4.14
C ARG A 58 -14.54 32.80 4.84
N LYS A 59 -13.99 33.88 5.38
CA LYS A 59 -14.74 35.01 5.95
C LYS A 59 -15.19 36.04 4.91
N ARG A 60 -14.88 35.82 3.62
CA ARG A 60 -15.12 36.74 2.51
C ARG A 60 -14.60 38.16 2.80
N ASP A 61 -13.39 38.24 3.35
CA ASP A 61 -12.73 39.52 3.58
C ASP A 61 -12.56 40.31 2.26
N PRO A 62 -13.15 41.52 2.13
CA PRO A 62 -13.19 42.24 0.85
C PRO A 62 -11.82 42.67 0.33
N GLU A 63 -10.88 43.03 1.21
CA GLU A 63 -9.54 43.47 0.82
C GLU A 63 -8.71 42.28 0.33
N HIS A 64 -8.79 41.16 1.06
CA HIS A 64 -8.12 39.92 0.69
C HIS A 64 -8.64 39.35 -0.63
N CYS A 65 -9.97 39.33 -0.84
CA CYS A 65 -10.58 38.86 -2.09
C CYS A 65 -10.34 39.79 -3.29
N ARG A 66 -9.93 41.05 -3.09
CA ARG A 66 -9.49 41.92 -4.21
C ARG A 66 -8.02 41.71 -4.58
N SER A 67 -7.24 41.13 -3.65
CA SER A 67 -5.78 41.06 -3.77
C SER A 67 -5.29 39.67 -4.17
N TYR A 68 -6.07 38.63 -3.92
CA TYR A 68 -5.64 37.24 -4.14
C TYR A 68 -6.73 36.39 -4.78
N ARG A 69 -6.32 35.44 -5.64
CA ARG A 69 -7.17 34.33 -6.09
C ARG A 69 -6.98 33.08 -5.24
N HIS A 70 -8.04 32.30 -5.10
CA HIS A 70 -8.08 31.11 -4.26
C HIS A 70 -8.32 29.85 -5.09
N CYS A 71 -7.40 29.60 -6.02
CA CYS A 71 -7.29 28.31 -6.68
C CYS A 71 -6.36 27.38 -5.90
N LYS A 72 -6.42 26.07 -6.19
CA LYS A 72 -5.41 25.12 -5.71
C LYS A 72 -4.01 25.60 -6.16
N ILE A 73 -3.01 25.36 -5.31
CA ILE A 73 -1.62 25.76 -5.60
C ILE A 73 -0.97 24.68 -6.45
N THR A 74 -0.22 25.03 -7.48
CA THR A 74 0.53 24.05 -8.27
C THR A 74 1.49 23.27 -7.37
N CYS A 75 1.45 21.94 -7.47
CA CYS A 75 2.39 21.09 -6.77
C CYS A 75 3.81 21.38 -7.27
N GLU A 76 4.72 21.70 -6.35
CA GLU A 76 6.13 21.99 -6.69
C GLU A 76 6.83 20.82 -7.38
N PHE A 77 6.36 19.59 -7.12
CA PHE A 77 6.89 18.37 -7.74
C PHE A 77 6.21 18.02 -9.07
N GLY A 78 5.07 18.65 -9.41
CA GLY A 78 4.33 18.41 -10.64
C GLY A 78 4.10 16.91 -10.90
N ALA A 79 4.55 16.42 -12.06
CA ALA A 79 4.42 15.02 -12.46
C ALA A 79 5.28 14.05 -11.64
N PHE A 80 6.28 14.57 -10.92
CA PHE A 80 7.19 13.79 -10.06
C PHE A 80 6.71 13.72 -8.61
N CYS A 81 5.52 14.24 -8.32
CA CYS A 81 4.97 14.23 -6.98
C CYS A 81 4.86 12.80 -6.45
N ALA A 82 5.62 12.49 -5.40
CA ALA A 82 5.57 11.23 -4.67
C ALA A 82 4.41 11.14 -3.66
N ASN A 83 3.70 12.25 -3.45
CA ASN A 83 2.63 12.41 -2.46
C ASN A 83 1.25 12.23 -3.09
N PHE A 84 1.19 11.60 -4.25
CA PHE A 84 -0.02 11.39 -5.04
C PHE A 84 -1.06 10.50 -4.33
N HIS A 85 -0.66 9.74 -3.31
CA HIS A 85 -1.57 8.99 -2.43
C HIS A 85 -1.97 9.74 -1.15
N ASP A 86 -1.36 10.88 -0.85
CA ASP A 86 -1.81 11.77 0.23
C ASP A 86 -3.01 12.56 -0.27
N GLN A 87 -4.20 12.21 0.24
CA GLN A 87 -5.45 12.81 -0.20
C GLN A 87 -5.54 14.29 0.17
N GLU A 88 -4.96 14.73 1.29
CA GLU A 88 -4.94 16.15 1.65
C GLU A 88 -4.04 16.92 0.68
N HIS A 89 -2.83 16.41 0.44
CA HIS A 89 -1.91 16.99 -0.53
C HIS A 89 -2.52 17.07 -1.95
N PHE A 90 -3.10 15.97 -2.44
CA PHE A 90 -3.70 15.90 -3.77
C PHE A 90 -4.96 16.78 -3.88
N ASN A 91 -5.70 16.96 -2.79
CA ASN A 91 -6.84 17.86 -2.77
C ASN A 91 -6.43 19.33 -2.70
N ASP A 92 -5.36 19.66 -1.99
CA ASP A 92 -4.90 21.03 -1.79
C ASP A 92 -4.07 21.57 -2.97
N GLN A 93 -3.43 20.68 -3.75
CA GLN A 93 -2.51 21.05 -4.82
C GLN A 93 -3.00 20.61 -6.21
N LEU A 94 -2.51 21.30 -7.25
CA LEU A 94 -2.71 20.93 -8.66
C LEU A 94 -1.56 20.06 -9.13
N HIS A 95 -1.91 18.93 -9.75
CA HIS A 95 -0.98 18.04 -10.42
C HIS A 95 -1.27 18.05 -11.92
N PRO A 96 -0.27 17.82 -12.78
CA PRO A 96 -0.47 17.72 -14.22
C PRO A 96 -1.13 16.40 -14.63
N PHE A 97 -1.33 15.47 -13.70
CA PHE A 97 -1.91 14.15 -13.94
C PHE A 97 -3.30 14.02 -13.29
N TYR A 98 -4.15 13.15 -13.85
CA TYR A 98 -5.46 12.81 -13.31
C TYR A 98 -5.38 12.09 -11.96
N GLN A 99 -6.52 11.84 -11.33
CA GLN A 99 -6.57 11.07 -10.09
C GLN A 99 -5.75 9.78 -10.21
N PRO A 100 -4.78 9.54 -9.30
CA PRO A 100 -3.99 8.33 -9.32
C PRO A 100 -4.86 7.08 -9.15
N CYS A 101 -4.54 6.03 -9.90
CA CYS A 101 -5.16 4.74 -9.70
C CYS A 101 -4.87 4.27 -8.26
N PRO A 102 -5.89 3.85 -7.49
CA PRO A 102 -5.69 3.35 -6.13
C PRO A 102 -4.76 2.12 -6.06
N SER A 103 -4.56 1.43 -7.19
CA SER A 103 -3.71 0.24 -7.30
C SER A 103 -2.32 0.53 -7.92
N THR A 104 -2.00 1.79 -8.24
CA THR A 104 -0.65 2.17 -8.67
C THR A 104 0.27 2.32 -7.45
N PRO A 105 1.58 1.99 -7.49
CA PRO A 105 2.37 1.60 -8.67
C PRO A 105 2.24 0.15 -9.15
N PHE A 106 2.03 -0.84 -8.26
CA PHE A 106 2.36 -2.24 -8.60
C PHE A 106 1.18 -3.21 -8.69
N SER A 107 -0.04 -2.81 -8.33
CA SER A 107 -1.17 -3.73 -8.12
C SER A 107 -2.29 -3.58 -9.15
N CYS A 108 -2.17 -2.65 -10.10
CA CYS A 108 -3.21 -2.42 -11.10
C CYS A 108 -3.15 -3.47 -12.21
N ARG A 109 -4.16 -4.36 -12.27
CA ARG A 109 -4.29 -5.37 -13.34
C ARG A 109 -4.42 -4.73 -14.72
N TYR A 110 -5.22 -3.66 -14.83
CA TYR A 110 -5.48 -2.96 -16.08
C TYR A 110 -4.21 -2.32 -16.63
N TYR A 111 -3.42 -1.69 -15.74
CA TYR A 111 -2.14 -1.13 -16.13
C TYR A 111 -1.12 -2.20 -16.55
N SER A 112 -1.12 -3.34 -15.85
CA SER A 112 -0.26 -4.46 -16.24
C SER A 112 -0.64 -5.00 -17.62
N GLU A 113 -1.93 -5.17 -17.91
CA GLU A 113 -2.43 -5.55 -19.23
C GLU A 113 -2.07 -4.51 -20.30
N PHE A 114 -2.26 -3.22 -19.99
CA PHE A 114 -1.94 -2.11 -20.87
C PHE A 114 -0.44 -2.05 -21.23
N LEU A 115 0.45 -2.21 -20.24
CA LEU A 115 1.89 -2.28 -20.49
C LEU A 115 2.26 -3.47 -21.37
N GLN A 116 1.58 -4.60 -21.19
CA GLN A 116 1.86 -5.83 -21.95
C GLN A 116 1.40 -5.75 -23.40
N ALA A 117 0.29 -5.04 -23.67
CA ALA A 117 -0.17 -4.77 -25.02
C ALA A 117 0.87 -3.96 -25.82
N LYS A 118 1.63 -3.06 -25.16
CA LYS A 118 2.70 -2.28 -25.80
C LYS A 118 3.93 -3.11 -26.25
N LYS A 119 3.97 -4.42 -25.96
CA LYS A 119 5.11 -5.30 -26.30
C LYS A 119 5.21 -5.67 -27.78
N GLY A 120 4.16 -5.47 -28.58
CA GLY A 120 4.22 -5.75 -30.02
C GLY A 120 2.96 -5.36 -30.80
N PRO A 121 3.04 -5.27 -32.14
CA PRO A 121 1.98 -4.71 -33.01
C PRO A 121 0.67 -5.51 -33.02
N SER A 122 0.65 -6.74 -32.49
CA SER A 122 -0.50 -7.64 -32.49
C SER A 122 -1.19 -7.81 -31.13
N ALA A 123 -0.67 -7.21 -30.05
CA ALA A 123 -1.28 -7.29 -28.72
C ALA A 123 -2.05 -6.00 -28.44
N LYS A 124 -3.38 -6.07 -28.39
CA LYS A 124 -4.23 -4.97 -27.93
C LYS A 124 -4.66 -5.21 -26.49
N ALA A 125 -4.68 -4.14 -25.70
CA ALA A 125 -5.29 -4.20 -24.39
C ALA A 125 -6.80 -4.34 -24.57
N ARG A 126 -7.48 -4.89 -23.55
CA ARG A 126 -8.94 -4.89 -23.55
C ARG A 126 -9.45 -3.44 -23.45
N PRO A 127 -10.59 -3.09 -24.06
CA PRO A 127 -11.13 -1.74 -24.00
C PRO A 127 -11.24 -1.20 -22.56
N GLU A 128 -11.63 -2.03 -21.60
CA GLU A 128 -11.75 -1.63 -20.20
C GLU A 128 -10.39 -1.30 -19.56
N ALA A 129 -9.32 -1.97 -20.01
CA ALA A 129 -7.97 -1.68 -19.53
C ALA A 129 -7.44 -0.36 -20.11
N GLU A 130 -7.74 -0.06 -21.37
CA GLU A 130 -7.40 1.21 -22.00
C GLU A 130 -8.17 2.36 -21.36
N GLU A 131 -9.49 2.23 -21.22
CA GLU A 131 -10.36 3.20 -20.56
C GLU A 131 -9.89 3.51 -19.14
N HIS A 132 -9.57 2.46 -18.35
CA HIS A 132 -9.01 2.62 -17.01
C HIS A 132 -7.70 3.41 -17.01
N CYS A 133 -6.79 3.13 -17.95
CA CYS A 133 -5.48 3.79 -18.00
C CYS A 133 -5.53 5.22 -18.56
N ILE A 134 -6.61 5.58 -19.25
CA ILE A 134 -6.90 6.96 -19.68
C ILE A 134 -7.58 7.74 -18.55
N THR A 135 -8.44 7.07 -17.76
CA THR A 135 -9.19 7.69 -16.67
C THR A 135 -8.33 7.94 -15.42
N PHE A 136 -7.43 7.00 -15.11
CA PHE A 136 -6.61 7.06 -13.90
C PHE A 136 -5.13 7.14 -14.22
N SER A 137 -4.41 7.96 -13.46
CA SER A 137 -2.97 8.08 -13.58
C SER A 137 -2.23 6.90 -12.95
N HIS A 138 -1.14 6.47 -13.58
CA HIS A 138 -0.31 5.38 -13.07
C HIS A 138 1.15 5.81 -12.99
N VAL A 139 1.91 5.21 -12.08
CA VAL A 139 3.36 5.40 -12.05
C VAL A 139 3.95 4.92 -13.37
N CYS A 140 4.65 5.82 -14.06
CA CYS A 140 5.29 5.55 -15.33
C CYS A 140 6.28 4.39 -15.18
N SER A 141 6.24 3.44 -16.12
CA SER A 141 7.16 2.31 -16.10
C SER A 141 8.64 2.70 -16.20
N PHE A 142 8.97 3.87 -16.74
CA PHE A 142 10.34 4.40 -16.82
C PHE A 142 10.68 5.41 -15.72
N GLY A 143 9.73 5.74 -14.85
CA GLY A 143 9.93 6.68 -13.75
C GLY A 143 10.67 7.94 -14.19
N ARG A 144 11.80 8.24 -13.54
CA ARG A 144 12.61 9.43 -13.82
C ARG A 144 13.36 9.45 -15.15
N GLN A 145 13.33 8.36 -15.92
CA GLN A 145 14.00 8.24 -17.22
C GLN A 145 13.04 8.34 -18.40
N CYS A 146 11.76 8.57 -18.12
CA CYS A 146 10.78 8.71 -19.17
C CYS A 146 11.12 9.88 -20.09
N THR A 147 11.11 9.63 -21.40
CA THR A 147 11.30 10.64 -22.45
C THR A 147 10.02 10.91 -23.25
N ASP A 148 8.89 10.33 -22.85
CA ASP A 148 7.59 10.56 -23.50
C ASP A 148 7.05 11.92 -23.07
N THR A 149 6.89 12.80 -24.05
CA THR A 149 6.40 14.17 -23.88
C THR A 149 5.01 14.38 -24.46
N SER A 150 4.31 13.29 -24.82
CA SER A 150 2.95 13.40 -25.36
C SER A 150 1.99 13.95 -24.31
N GLU A 151 0.99 14.69 -24.77
CA GLU A 151 0.00 15.31 -23.90
C GLU A 151 -0.77 14.27 -23.08
N LEU A 152 -1.23 13.20 -23.72
CA LEU A 152 -1.91 12.10 -23.03
C LEU A 152 -1.03 11.49 -21.93
N HIS A 153 0.26 11.30 -22.19
CA HIS A 153 1.19 10.77 -21.19
C HIS A 153 1.36 11.72 -20.01
N SER A 154 1.39 13.03 -20.24
CA SER A 154 1.50 14.02 -19.17
C SER A 154 0.33 13.98 -18.19
N TYR A 155 -0.88 13.66 -18.68
CA TYR A 155 -2.08 13.54 -17.85
C TYR A 155 -2.27 12.17 -17.20
N THR A 156 -1.70 11.10 -17.76
CA THR A 156 -1.94 9.72 -17.32
C THR A 156 -0.76 9.08 -16.58
N SER A 157 0.38 9.78 -16.48
CA SER A 157 1.60 9.23 -15.89
C SER A 157 2.13 10.05 -14.71
N ILE A 158 2.59 9.31 -13.70
CA ILE A 158 3.26 9.84 -12.50
C ILE A 158 4.72 9.38 -12.54
N HIS A 159 5.67 10.29 -12.52
CA HIS A 159 7.10 9.99 -12.67
C HIS A 159 7.80 9.85 -11.31
N ILE A 160 7.53 8.74 -10.62
CA ILE A 160 8.22 8.43 -9.37
C ILE A 160 9.62 7.90 -9.65
N ALA A 161 10.61 8.51 -9.01
CA ALA A 161 12.00 8.11 -9.14
C ALA A 161 12.35 6.99 -8.15
N ARG A 162 12.79 5.82 -8.64
CA ARG A 162 13.62 4.95 -7.79
C ARG A 162 15.04 5.53 -7.68
N LYS A 163 15.78 5.06 -6.68
CA LYS A 163 17.19 5.43 -6.51
C LYS A 163 17.97 4.92 -7.72
N ARG A 164 18.87 5.74 -8.26
CA ARG A 164 19.77 5.30 -9.34
C ARG A 164 20.71 4.24 -8.79
N CYS A 165 20.94 3.18 -9.56
CA CYS A 165 22.00 2.23 -9.21
C CYS A 165 23.35 2.95 -9.20
N SER A 166 24.16 2.71 -8.17
CA SER A 166 25.51 3.28 -8.04
C SER A 166 26.43 2.88 -9.20
N ASN A 167 26.22 1.70 -9.78
CA ASN A 167 26.98 1.19 -10.92
C ASN A 167 26.34 1.50 -12.28
N TRP A 168 25.17 2.12 -12.30
CA TRP A 168 24.45 2.62 -13.50
C TRP A 168 24.44 1.65 -14.70
N ASP A 169 25.18 1.96 -15.77
CA ASP A 169 25.32 1.19 -17.01
C ASP A 169 26.30 0.02 -16.91
N LYS A 170 27.17 0.01 -15.89
CA LYS A 170 28.16 -1.05 -15.60
C LYS A 170 27.69 -2.03 -14.53
N CYS A 171 26.40 -2.02 -14.20
CA CYS A 171 25.89 -2.86 -13.14
C CYS A 171 25.95 -4.35 -13.49
N SER A 172 26.64 -5.14 -12.67
CA SER A 172 26.67 -6.61 -12.79
C SER A 172 25.45 -7.30 -12.18
N LYS A 173 24.62 -6.56 -11.44
CA LYS A 173 23.42 -7.08 -10.74
C LYS A 173 22.13 -6.96 -11.57
N LEU A 174 22.25 -6.84 -12.89
CA LEU A 174 21.08 -6.75 -13.79
C LEU A 174 20.28 -8.06 -13.90
N ILE A 175 20.78 -9.17 -13.39
CA ILE A 175 20.02 -10.43 -13.29
C ILE A 175 19.37 -10.63 -11.92
N ASP A 176 19.67 -9.76 -10.97
CA ASP A 176 19.13 -9.81 -9.62
C ASP A 176 17.77 -9.09 -9.60
N GLU A 177 16.70 -9.88 -9.41
CA GLU A 177 15.33 -9.41 -9.39
C GLU A 177 15.11 -8.34 -8.30
N GLU A 178 15.70 -8.52 -7.12
CA GLU A 178 15.57 -7.58 -6.00
C GLU A 178 16.30 -6.26 -6.33
N HIS A 179 17.47 -6.36 -6.95
CA HIS A 179 18.23 -5.20 -7.40
C HIS A 179 17.42 -4.38 -8.42
N LEU A 180 16.92 -5.02 -9.48
CA LEU A 180 16.13 -4.36 -10.52
C LEU A 180 14.82 -3.75 -9.98
N ASN A 181 14.26 -4.31 -8.92
CA ASN A 181 13.06 -3.77 -8.29
C ASN A 181 13.36 -2.60 -7.33
N SER A 182 14.62 -2.43 -6.92
CA SER A 182 15.04 -1.38 -5.98
C SER A 182 15.71 -0.18 -6.66
N PHE A 183 16.33 -0.38 -7.83
CA PHE A 183 17.15 0.63 -8.48
C PHE A 183 16.73 0.92 -9.92
N THR A 184 16.83 2.19 -10.31
CA THR A 184 16.67 2.62 -11.71
C THR A 184 17.98 2.40 -12.48
N HIS A 185 17.86 1.84 -13.68
CA HIS A 185 18.94 1.61 -14.65
C HIS A 185 18.64 2.27 -15.99
N PRO A 186 19.66 2.74 -16.73
CA PRO A 186 19.46 3.41 -18.01
C PRO A 186 18.74 2.49 -19.01
N LYS A 187 17.69 3.01 -19.66
CA LYS A 187 16.92 2.33 -20.71
C LYS A 187 16.16 1.09 -20.24
N LEU A 188 16.10 0.84 -18.93
CA LEU A 188 15.29 -0.24 -18.36
C LEU A 188 14.06 0.36 -17.67
N PRO A 189 12.88 -0.25 -17.85
CA PRO A 189 11.72 0.19 -17.11
C PRO A 189 11.88 -0.19 -15.62
N ASP A 190 11.66 0.77 -14.72
CA ASP A 190 11.46 0.53 -13.29
C ASP A 190 10.29 -0.46 -13.07
N ILE A 191 9.20 -0.33 -13.84
CA ILE A 191 8.08 -1.30 -13.83
C ILE A 191 8.21 -2.23 -15.03
N ARG A 192 8.91 -3.36 -14.83
CA ARG A 192 9.14 -4.39 -15.85
C ARG A 192 7.86 -5.13 -16.26
N TYR A 193 7.85 -5.62 -17.49
CA TYR A 193 6.76 -6.43 -18.05
C TYR A 193 6.61 -7.77 -17.31
N LEU A 194 5.42 -8.37 -17.30
CA LEU A 194 5.26 -9.72 -16.72
C LEU A 194 5.77 -10.79 -17.68
N CYS A 195 6.52 -11.77 -17.18
CA CYS A 195 6.84 -12.96 -17.97
C CYS A 195 5.56 -13.72 -18.34
N LYS A 196 5.48 -14.24 -19.58
CA LYS A 196 4.36 -15.08 -20.05
C LYS A 196 4.26 -16.39 -19.26
N TYR A 197 5.41 -16.94 -18.87
CA TYR A 197 5.51 -18.21 -18.17
C TYR A 197 5.63 -17.96 -16.66
N ALA A 198 4.98 -18.81 -15.86
CA ALA A 198 5.02 -18.68 -14.41
C ALA A 198 6.42 -19.04 -13.90
N GLY A 199 7.15 -18.07 -13.34
CA GLY A 199 8.38 -18.27 -12.59
C GLY A 199 9.29 -19.37 -13.17
N SER A 200 9.24 -20.56 -12.56
CA SER A 200 10.05 -21.75 -12.89
C SER A 200 9.84 -22.32 -14.29
N GLU A 201 8.69 -22.08 -14.91
CA GLU A 201 8.31 -22.60 -16.23
C GLU A 201 8.88 -21.76 -17.39
N CYS A 202 9.57 -20.66 -17.08
CA CYS A 202 10.16 -19.83 -18.12
C CYS A 202 11.45 -20.45 -18.68
N TYR A 203 11.42 -20.83 -19.95
CA TYR A 203 12.57 -21.35 -20.68
C TYR A 203 13.68 -20.32 -20.93
N SER A 204 13.36 -19.02 -20.81
CA SER A 204 14.29 -17.90 -21.05
C SER A 204 14.93 -17.36 -19.76
N ARG A 205 14.93 -18.12 -18.66
CA ARG A 205 15.49 -17.69 -17.36
C ARG A 205 17.00 -17.47 -17.34
N THR A 206 17.71 -17.99 -18.34
CA THR A 206 19.15 -17.75 -18.52
C THR A 206 19.44 -16.64 -19.52
N ASN A 207 18.42 -16.14 -20.22
CA ASN A 207 18.57 -15.07 -21.20
C ASN A 207 18.59 -13.71 -20.49
N HIS A 208 19.74 -13.03 -20.57
CA HIS A 208 19.95 -11.75 -19.92
C HIS A 208 18.95 -10.66 -20.36
N ASP A 209 18.70 -10.53 -21.67
CA ASP A 209 17.76 -9.54 -22.21
C ASP A 209 16.31 -9.79 -21.74
N HIS A 210 15.95 -11.06 -21.57
CA HIS A 210 14.65 -11.43 -21.02
C HIS A 210 14.56 -11.05 -19.53
N LEU A 211 15.57 -11.35 -18.71
CA LEU A 211 15.55 -11.06 -17.27
C LEU A 211 15.46 -9.55 -16.96
N ILE A 212 16.15 -8.71 -17.75
CA ILE A 212 16.12 -7.26 -17.54
C ILE A 212 14.79 -6.62 -17.97
N ARG A 213 14.03 -7.26 -18.87
CA ARG A 213 12.74 -6.74 -19.38
C ARG A 213 11.53 -7.35 -18.67
N PHE A 214 11.63 -8.58 -18.19
CA PHE A 214 10.51 -9.36 -17.67
C PHE A 214 10.71 -9.73 -16.20
N ARG A 215 9.75 -9.34 -15.36
CA ARG A 215 9.65 -9.85 -13.99
C ARG A 215 9.05 -11.25 -13.99
N HIS A 216 9.65 -12.13 -13.19
CA HIS A 216 9.25 -13.55 -13.07
C HIS A 216 8.38 -13.82 -11.85
N ALA A 217 8.09 -12.77 -11.06
CA ALA A 217 7.03 -12.78 -10.08
C ALA A 217 5.68 -12.86 -10.81
N GLY A 218 5.17 -14.09 -10.96
CA GLY A 218 3.77 -14.45 -11.16
C GLY A 218 2.97 -13.66 -12.20
N ASN A 219 2.57 -14.34 -13.28
CA ASN A 219 1.40 -14.11 -14.16
C ASN A 219 0.31 -13.18 -13.57
N TYR A 220 -0.45 -12.45 -14.42
CA TYR A 220 -1.40 -11.36 -14.11
C TYR A 220 -2.17 -11.37 -12.77
N ASN A 221 -2.42 -12.53 -12.17
CA ASN A 221 -3.10 -12.74 -10.88
C ASN A 221 -2.15 -13.01 -9.68
N HIS A 222 -0.83 -12.97 -9.87
CA HIS A 222 0.20 -13.52 -8.96
C HIS A 222 1.38 -12.58 -8.66
N ILE A 223 1.21 -11.27 -8.86
CA ILE A 223 1.92 -10.37 -7.96
C ILE A 223 1.46 -10.78 -6.55
N GLY A 224 2.34 -10.74 -5.54
CA GLY A 224 1.89 -10.81 -4.14
C GLY A 224 1.03 -9.58 -3.82
N VAL A 225 -0.14 -9.49 -4.46
CA VAL A 225 -1.03 -8.33 -4.45
C VAL A 225 -1.67 -8.31 -3.08
N VAL A 226 -1.07 -7.56 -2.18
CA VAL A 226 -1.86 -6.94 -1.12
C VAL A 226 -2.81 -6.01 -1.84
N ARG A 227 -4.11 -6.27 -1.73
CA ARG A 227 -5.14 -5.36 -2.24
C ARG A 227 -4.98 -4.03 -1.52
N TYR A 228 -5.18 -2.92 -2.23
CA TYR A 228 -5.26 -1.62 -1.57
C TYR A 228 -6.58 -1.50 -0.79
N PHE A 229 -6.46 -1.23 0.50
CA PHE A 229 -7.55 -1.03 1.46
C PHE A 229 -7.66 0.43 1.93
N GLY A 230 -6.68 1.29 1.64
CA GLY A 230 -6.72 2.70 2.03
C GLY A 230 -6.55 2.92 3.52
N LEU A 231 -5.72 2.08 4.17
CA LEU A 231 -5.44 2.14 5.59
C LEU A 231 -4.69 3.42 6.00
N ASN A 232 -4.00 4.05 5.05
CA ASN A 232 -3.21 5.27 5.27
C ASN A 232 -3.87 6.56 4.73
N LYS A 233 -5.13 6.54 4.28
CA LYS A 233 -5.78 7.71 3.62
C LYS A 233 -5.76 9.03 4.42
N ARG A 234 -5.53 8.97 5.74
CA ARG A 234 -5.50 10.13 6.64
C ARG A 234 -4.10 10.45 7.19
N VAL A 235 -3.06 9.82 6.66
CA VAL A 235 -1.68 10.01 7.12
C VAL A 235 -0.94 10.89 6.13
N ASN A 236 -0.45 12.04 6.59
CA ASN A 236 0.37 12.95 5.81
C ASN A 236 1.86 12.62 6.03
N PHE A 237 2.38 11.67 5.26
CA PHE A 237 3.75 11.17 5.45
C PHE A 237 4.83 12.24 5.27
N VAL A 238 4.59 13.25 4.44
CA VAL A 238 5.55 14.34 4.17
C VAL A 238 5.62 15.29 5.35
N SER A 239 4.45 15.73 5.83
CA SER A 239 4.35 16.57 7.01
C SER A 239 4.94 15.86 8.22
N ASN A 240 4.69 14.55 8.35
CA ASN A 240 5.30 13.73 9.38
C ASN A 240 6.83 13.74 9.28
N GLN A 241 7.39 13.44 8.11
CA GLN A 241 8.83 13.44 7.85
C GLN A 241 9.47 14.80 8.16
N TYR A 242 8.90 15.89 7.63
CA TYR A 242 9.37 17.25 7.86
C TYR A 242 9.33 17.62 9.34
N THR A 243 8.22 17.31 10.02
CA THR A 243 8.05 17.59 11.44
C THR A 243 9.04 16.80 12.28
N MET A 244 9.24 15.50 11.98
CA MET A 244 10.20 14.65 12.68
C MET A 244 11.61 15.21 12.57
N ILE A 245 12.08 15.50 11.36
CA ILE A 245 13.42 16.05 11.11
C ILE A 245 13.61 17.36 11.90
N ASN A 246 12.69 18.30 11.79
CA ASN A 246 12.84 19.60 12.44
C ASN A 246 12.72 19.54 13.96
N THR A 247 11.89 18.64 14.48
CA THR A 247 11.73 18.45 15.93
C THR A 247 13.01 17.90 16.54
N VAL A 248 13.65 16.92 15.88
CA VAL A 248 14.94 16.38 16.32
C VAL A 248 16.05 17.42 16.20
N ARG A 249 16.09 18.21 15.11
CA ARG A 249 17.07 19.29 14.95
C ARG A 249 16.96 20.34 16.05
N ALA A 250 15.75 20.82 16.31
CA ALA A 250 15.52 21.81 17.37
C ALA A 250 15.93 21.26 18.74
N TYR A 251 15.72 19.96 19.00
CA TYR A 251 16.20 19.31 20.20
C TYR A 251 17.73 19.26 20.28
N GLY A 252 18.41 18.79 19.23
CA GLY A 252 19.87 18.74 19.20
C GLY A 252 20.54 20.11 19.33
N GLU A 253 19.92 21.16 18.77
CA GLU A 253 20.35 22.56 18.97
C GLU A 253 20.22 22.98 20.44
N ALA A 254 19.09 22.66 21.09
CA ALA A 254 18.87 22.96 22.51
C ALA A 254 19.85 22.21 23.43
N GLU A 255 20.17 20.95 23.09
CA GLU A 255 21.13 20.10 23.80
C GLU A 255 22.60 20.36 23.38
N LYS A 256 22.85 21.33 22.49
CA LYS A 256 24.19 21.74 22.03
C LYS A 256 25.05 20.62 21.45
N TRP A 257 24.45 19.75 20.63
CA TRP A 257 25.20 18.72 19.90
C TRP A 257 26.30 19.36 19.03
N LYS A 258 27.53 18.79 19.07
CA LYS A 258 28.72 19.39 18.40
C LYS A 258 28.58 19.29 16.88
N GLU A 259 28.46 20.46 16.24
CA GLU A 259 28.16 20.66 14.82
C GLU A 259 26.99 19.79 14.32
N PRO A 260 25.81 20.34 14.04
CA PRO A 260 24.75 19.61 13.37
C PRO A 260 25.15 19.42 11.90
N LYS A 261 26.25 18.71 11.63
CA LYS A 261 26.63 18.27 10.30
C LYS A 261 25.58 17.24 9.92
N ILE A 262 24.54 17.71 9.22
CA ILE A 262 23.58 16.91 8.42
C ILE A 262 24.34 16.28 7.23
N ALA A 263 25.58 15.85 7.43
CA ALA A 263 26.16 14.81 6.62
C ALA A 263 25.75 13.53 7.33
N PHE A 264 24.56 13.03 6.98
CA PHE A 264 24.20 11.67 7.35
C PHE A 264 25.36 10.78 6.92
N PRO A 265 25.99 10.02 7.83
CA PRO A 265 27.02 9.09 7.43
C PRO A 265 26.44 8.26 6.29
N GLN A 266 27.08 8.30 5.11
CA GLN A 266 26.56 7.66 3.90
C GLN A 266 26.24 6.17 4.17
N GLN A 267 27.04 5.56 5.04
CA GLN A 267 26.83 4.21 5.56
C GLN A 267 25.50 4.02 6.32
N LEU A 268 25.08 4.98 7.14
CA LEU A 268 23.81 4.92 7.88
C LEU A 268 22.61 4.94 6.93
N ILE A 269 22.67 5.84 5.93
CA ILE A 269 21.66 5.89 4.86
C ILE A 269 21.63 4.57 4.10
N GLU A 270 22.79 4.00 3.77
CA GLU A 270 22.88 2.70 3.12
C GLU A 270 22.30 1.57 3.96
N TRP A 271 22.49 1.58 5.28
CA TRP A 271 21.85 0.61 6.18
C TRP A 271 20.33 0.71 6.15
N ILE A 272 19.78 1.92 6.25
CA ILE A 272 18.32 2.13 6.23
C ILE A 272 17.74 1.67 4.88
N LEU A 273 18.39 2.03 3.78
CA LEU A 273 18.00 1.58 2.44
C LEU A 273 18.17 0.07 2.25
N ALA A 274 19.00 -0.58 3.06
CA ALA A 274 19.19 -2.03 3.06
C ALA A 274 18.20 -2.78 3.98
N LEU A 275 17.33 -2.10 4.73
CA LEU A 275 16.35 -2.77 5.57
C LEU A 275 15.29 -3.52 4.74
N GLN A 276 14.82 -4.64 5.28
CA GLN A 276 13.70 -5.41 4.75
C GLN A 276 12.71 -5.67 5.90
N PRO A 277 11.40 -5.78 5.63
CA PRO A 277 10.43 -6.11 6.66
C PRO A 277 10.56 -7.59 7.04
N ILE A 278 10.67 -7.86 8.34
CA ILE A 278 10.80 -9.20 8.90
C ILE A 278 9.61 -9.47 9.81
N HIS A 279 8.85 -10.52 9.53
CA HIS A 279 7.82 -11.03 10.44
C HIS A 279 8.37 -12.20 11.25
N ARG A 280 8.24 -12.12 12.58
CA ARG A 280 8.60 -13.20 13.50
C ARG A 280 7.35 -13.92 13.96
N CYS A 281 7.40 -15.24 13.95
CA CYS A 281 6.28 -16.06 14.41
C CYS A 281 6.74 -17.38 15.02
N ASN A 282 5.86 -18.02 15.80
CA ASN A 282 6.07 -19.38 16.28
C ASN A 282 5.64 -20.41 15.22
N LYS A 283 5.95 -21.68 15.48
CA LYS A 283 5.64 -22.80 14.58
C LYS A 283 4.16 -22.87 14.18
N VAL A 284 3.24 -22.71 15.13
CA VAL A 284 1.78 -22.82 14.88
C VAL A 284 1.31 -21.72 13.92
N ILE A 285 1.77 -20.49 14.14
CA ILE A 285 1.44 -19.35 13.26
C ILE A 285 2.07 -19.55 11.87
N PHE A 286 3.31 -20.04 11.81
CA PHE A 286 3.99 -20.30 10.54
C PHE A 286 3.28 -21.37 9.71
N GLU A 287 2.90 -22.50 10.32
CA GLU A 287 2.13 -23.56 9.66
C GLU A 287 0.81 -23.02 9.12
N SER A 288 0.10 -22.20 9.90
CA SER A 288 -1.13 -21.53 9.43
C SER A 288 -0.86 -20.61 8.23
N ILE A 289 0.21 -19.80 8.25
CA ILE A 289 0.60 -18.97 7.10
C ILE A 289 0.85 -19.81 5.85
N LEU A 290 1.51 -20.98 5.98
CA LEU A 290 1.75 -21.89 4.86
C LEU A 290 0.45 -22.47 4.29
N VAL A 291 -0.49 -22.84 5.16
CA VAL A 291 -1.80 -23.41 4.75
C VAL A 291 -2.70 -22.37 4.10
N HIS A 292 -2.77 -21.16 4.67
CA HIS A 292 -3.55 -20.06 4.10
C HIS A 292 -2.88 -19.44 2.86
N GLY A 293 -1.55 -19.58 2.74
CA GLY A 293 -0.77 -19.02 1.64
C GLY A 293 -0.52 -17.51 1.76
N HIS A 294 -0.84 -16.89 2.90
CA HIS A 294 -0.60 -15.48 3.16
C HIS A 294 -0.52 -15.16 4.66
N THR A 295 0.13 -14.04 4.99
CA THR A 295 0.06 -13.45 6.32
C THR A 295 -1.24 -12.69 6.53
N MET A 296 -1.67 -12.56 7.78
CA MET A 296 -2.99 -12.05 8.16
C MET A 296 -2.87 -10.96 9.22
N SER A 297 -3.73 -9.94 9.13
CA SER A 297 -3.92 -8.97 10.21
C SER A 297 -4.80 -9.59 11.31
N ARG A 298 -4.84 -8.98 12.50
CA ARG A 298 -5.72 -9.46 13.56
C ARG A 298 -7.19 -9.37 13.16
N ASP A 299 -7.58 -8.31 12.45
CA ASP A 299 -8.95 -8.18 11.94
C ASP A 299 -9.32 -9.32 10.98
N TYR A 300 -8.39 -9.74 10.12
CA TYR A 300 -8.60 -10.90 9.26
C TYR A 300 -8.73 -12.19 10.10
N MET A 301 -7.86 -12.38 11.09
CA MET A 301 -7.91 -13.56 11.97
C MET A 301 -9.23 -13.66 12.75
N ASN A 302 -9.83 -12.54 13.14
CA ASN A 302 -11.13 -12.54 13.82
C ASN A 302 -12.25 -13.08 12.92
N LEU A 303 -12.19 -12.82 11.60
CA LEU A 303 -13.18 -13.32 10.64
C LEU A 303 -13.05 -14.82 10.36
N LEU A 304 -11.96 -15.47 10.78
CA LEU A 304 -11.76 -16.91 10.62
C LEU A 304 -12.73 -17.76 11.48
N SER A 305 -13.47 -17.15 12.41
CA SER A 305 -14.58 -17.82 13.11
C SER A 305 -15.84 -17.96 12.25
N GLU A 306 -15.88 -17.35 11.07
CA GLU A 306 -17.04 -17.38 10.19
C GLU A 306 -16.80 -18.35 9.01
N ALA A 307 -17.55 -19.46 8.99
CA ALA A 307 -17.44 -20.48 7.94
C ALA A 307 -17.57 -19.89 6.52
N GLN A 308 -18.46 -18.91 6.32
CA GLN A 308 -18.65 -18.26 5.03
C GLN A 308 -17.43 -17.43 4.60
N PHE A 309 -16.78 -16.76 5.55
CA PHE A 309 -15.55 -16.03 5.29
C PHE A 309 -14.41 -16.98 4.93
N VAL A 310 -14.27 -18.09 5.67
CA VAL A 310 -13.26 -19.12 5.40
C VAL A 310 -13.48 -19.77 4.03
N ALA A 311 -14.72 -20.06 3.64
CA ALA A 311 -15.03 -20.55 2.30
C ALA A 311 -14.57 -19.56 1.20
N ASN A 312 -14.81 -18.27 1.40
CA ASN A 312 -14.31 -17.24 0.48
C ASN A 312 -12.77 -17.20 0.47
N ALA A 313 -12.11 -17.40 1.61
CA ALA A 313 -10.64 -17.48 1.67
C ALA A 313 -10.09 -18.68 0.88
N VAL A 314 -10.74 -19.84 0.96
CA VAL A 314 -10.40 -21.03 0.15
C VAL A 314 -10.56 -20.74 -1.34
N GLU A 315 -11.65 -20.07 -1.76
CA GLU A 315 -11.84 -19.65 -3.16
C GLU A 315 -10.71 -18.74 -3.67
N GLN A 316 -10.12 -17.93 -2.80
CA GLN A 316 -8.99 -17.05 -3.14
C GLN A 316 -7.62 -17.73 -3.04
N HIS A 317 -7.54 -18.95 -2.49
CA HIS A 317 -6.28 -19.68 -2.36
C HIS A 317 -5.68 -19.96 -3.75
N ASN A 318 -4.36 -19.78 -3.89
CA ASN A 318 -3.71 -19.74 -5.21
C ASN A 318 -3.93 -21.01 -6.04
N GLN A 319 -3.85 -22.20 -5.44
CA GLN A 319 -4.04 -23.49 -6.13
C GLN A 319 -5.50 -23.70 -6.52
N VAL A 320 -6.45 -23.36 -5.63
CA VAL A 320 -7.89 -23.50 -5.88
C VAL A 320 -8.32 -22.56 -7.00
N ARG A 321 -7.94 -21.28 -6.89
CA ARG A 321 -8.24 -20.26 -7.89
C ARG A 321 -7.66 -20.61 -9.25
N ARG A 322 -6.43 -21.15 -9.32
CA ARG A 322 -5.82 -21.61 -10.59
C ARG A 322 -6.69 -22.65 -11.28
N ILE A 323 -7.24 -23.61 -10.55
CA ILE A 323 -8.14 -24.63 -11.10
C ILE A 323 -9.43 -23.97 -11.59
N LEU A 324 -10.10 -23.18 -10.75
CA LEU A 324 -11.39 -22.59 -11.09
C LEU A 324 -11.32 -21.57 -12.24
N ASP A 325 -10.24 -20.80 -12.33
CA ASP A 325 -10.02 -19.80 -13.39
C ASP A 325 -9.59 -20.45 -14.72
N HIS A 326 -8.84 -21.56 -14.67
CA HIS A 326 -8.29 -22.20 -15.88
C HIS A 326 -9.38 -22.65 -16.87
N HIS A 327 -10.49 -23.15 -16.34
CA HIS A 327 -11.57 -23.72 -17.14
C HIS A 327 -12.61 -22.69 -17.63
N ASN A 328 -12.50 -21.42 -17.19
CA ASN A 328 -13.34 -20.28 -17.59
C ASN A 328 -14.84 -20.62 -17.80
N ASN A 329 -15.44 -21.35 -16.86
CA ASN A 329 -16.82 -21.84 -16.95
C ASN A 329 -17.63 -21.40 -15.72
N GLN A 330 -18.72 -20.66 -15.94
CA GLN A 330 -19.52 -20.09 -14.85
C GLN A 330 -20.23 -21.16 -14.01
N ALA A 331 -20.71 -22.24 -14.63
CA ALA A 331 -21.35 -23.34 -13.91
C ALA A 331 -20.33 -24.08 -13.03
N LEU A 332 -19.13 -24.32 -13.56
CA LEU A 332 -18.01 -24.87 -12.79
C LEU A 332 -17.69 -23.98 -11.58
N GLN A 333 -17.55 -22.67 -11.77
CA GLN A 333 -17.26 -21.75 -10.66
C GLN A 333 -18.34 -21.79 -9.58
N ASN A 334 -19.61 -21.87 -9.97
CA ASN A 334 -20.73 -21.97 -9.02
C ASN A 334 -20.72 -23.32 -8.28
N HIS A 335 -20.50 -24.43 -8.99
CA HIS A 335 -20.37 -25.76 -8.37
C HIS A 335 -19.16 -25.84 -7.44
N GLY A 336 -18.03 -25.28 -7.83
CA GLY A 336 -16.81 -25.20 -7.03
C GLY A 336 -17.04 -24.42 -5.74
N ARG A 337 -17.71 -23.26 -5.83
CA ARG A 337 -18.09 -22.45 -4.66
C ARG A 337 -19.00 -23.21 -3.70
N ASP A 338 -20.06 -23.85 -4.20
CA ASP A 338 -20.98 -24.61 -3.37
C ASP A 338 -20.28 -25.80 -2.70
N PHE A 339 -19.40 -26.48 -3.43
CA PHE A 339 -18.60 -27.59 -2.92
C PHE A 339 -17.69 -27.12 -1.78
N ILE A 340 -16.93 -26.04 -1.98
CA ILE A 340 -16.04 -25.45 -0.96
C ILE A 340 -16.83 -25.05 0.28
N ARG A 341 -17.96 -24.34 0.12
CA ARG A 341 -18.81 -23.91 1.24
C ARG A 341 -19.31 -25.10 2.06
N ALA A 342 -19.78 -26.16 1.40
CA ALA A 342 -20.23 -27.37 2.08
C ALA A 342 -19.09 -28.06 2.85
N LEU A 343 -17.89 -28.17 2.26
CA LEU A 343 -16.73 -28.75 2.95
C LEU A 343 -16.29 -27.95 4.17
N VAL A 344 -16.26 -26.62 4.07
CA VAL A 344 -15.92 -25.76 5.19
C VAL A 344 -16.97 -25.87 6.30
N ALA A 345 -18.27 -25.85 5.95
CA ALA A 345 -19.35 -26.02 6.92
C ALA A 345 -19.25 -27.36 7.68
N ILE A 346 -18.93 -28.46 6.99
CA ILE A 346 -18.71 -29.77 7.61
C ILE A 346 -17.61 -29.71 8.69
N GLU A 347 -16.48 -29.06 8.41
CA GLU A 347 -15.38 -28.97 9.38
C GLU A 347 -15.74 -28.08 10.58
N PHE A 348 -16.50 -27.00 10.36
CA PHE A 348 -17.00 -26.15 11.44
C PHE A 348 -18.02 -26.89 12.32
N ASP A 349 -18.92 -27.66 11.73
CA ASP A 349 -19.89 -28.49 12.46
C ASP A 349 -19.18 -29.55 13.31
N LYS A 350 -18.17 -30.23 12.76
CA LYS A 350 -17.34 -31.19 13.51
C LYS A 350 -16.67 -30.55 14.73
N ALA A 351 -16.12 -29.34 14.56
CA ALA A 351 -15.48 -28.61 15.65
C ALA A 351 -16.49 -28.18 16.73
N ALA A 352 -17.67 -27.71 16.34
CA ALA A 352 -18.75 -27.35 17.26
C ALA A 352 -19.23 -28.57 18.07
N GLN A 353 -19.44 -29.72 17.42
CA GLN A 353 -19.80 -30.98 18.08
C GLN A 353 -18.73 -31.43 19.08
N LYS A 354 -17.45 -31.37 18.70
CA LYS A 354 -16.33 -31.69 19.60
C LYS A 354 -16.30 -30.79 20.83
N SER A 355 -16.55 -29.49 20.68
CA SER A 355 -16.62 -28.54 21.80
C SER A 355 -17.79 -28.83 22.74
N LEU A 356 -18.97 -29.16 22.19
CA LEU A 356 -20.14 -29.54 22.98
C LEU A 356 -19.88 -30.79 23.81
N LEU A 357 -19.24 -31.82 23.23
CA LEU A 357 -18.88 -33.04 23.95
C LEU A 357 -17.92 -32.79 25.11
N LEU A 358 -16.90 -31.94 24.90
CA LEU A 358 -15.94 -31.57 25.96
C LEU A 358 -16.60 -30.77 27.08
N SER A 359 -17.55 -29.87 26.76
CA SER A 359 -18.27 -29.08 27.76
C SER A 359 -19.24 -29.89 28.63
N ARG A 360 -19.79 -31.00 28.11
CA ARG A 360 -20.68 -31.91 28.86
C ARG A 360 -19.92 -32.85 29.81
N GLY A 361 -18.60 -32.94 29.70
CA GLY A 361 -17.74 -33.79 30.52
C GLY A 361 -17.17 -33.13 31.80
N PHE A 362 -17.33 -31.82 31.98
CA PHE A 362 -16.82 -31.08 33.15
C PHE A 362 -17.95 -30.36 33.88
N SER A 363 -18.41 -30.95 34.99
CA SER A 363 -19.19 -30.24 36.01
C SER A 363 -18.24 -29.41 36.89
N GLY A 364 -17.92 -28.18 36.47
CA GLY A 364 -17.13 -27.27 37.28
C GLY A 364 -16.82 -25.93 36.61
N VAL A 365 -17.48 -24.88 37.12
CA VAL A 365 -17.23 -23.43 36.99
C VAL A 365 -16.98 -22.88 35.56
N PRO A 366 -17.80 -21.93 35.06
CA PRO A 366 -17.58 -21.33 33.74
C PRO A 366 -16.25 -20.57 33.70
N ASN A 367 -15.39 -20.93 32.75
CA ASN A 367 -14.18 -20.17 32.44
C ASN A 367 -14.56 -18.93 31.60
N PRO A 368 -14.28 -17.68 32.02
CA PRO A 368 -14.77 -16.46 31.35
C PRO A 368 -14.14 -16.15 29.99
N HIS A 369 -13.26 -17.00 29.47
CA HIS A 369 -12.45 -16.72 28.28
C HIS A 369 -12.70 -17.63 27.07
N VAL A 370 -13.87 -18.27 26.97
CA VAL A 370 -14.27 -18.93 25.72
C VAL A 370 -14.72 -17.84 24.72
N PRO A 371 -13.94 -17.54 23.66
CA PRO A 371 -14.34 -16.55 22.67
C PRO A 371 -15.53 -17.09 21.88
N GLY A 372 -16.58 -16.28 21.77
CA GLY A 372 -17.54 -16.25 20.65
C GLY A 372 -18.22 -17.57 20.28
N THR A 373 -19.53 -17.62 20.52
CA THR A 373 -20.48 -18.54 19.88
C THR A 373 -20.09 -18.82 18.42
N VAL A 374 -19.61 -20.03 18.13
CA VAL A 374 -19.54 -20.56 16.76
C VAL A 374 -20.98 -20.51 16.24
N HIS A 375 -21.24 -19.62 15.28
CA HIS A 375 -22.57 -19.49 14.69
C HIS A 375 -22.96 -20.81 14.03
N HIS A 376 -23.95 -21.50 14.61
CA HIS A 376 -24.52 -22.71 14.04
C HIS A 376 -25.08 -22.43 12.64
N SER A 377 -24.64 -23.21 11.65
CA SER A 377 -25.33 -23.36 10.36
C SER A 377 -25.77 -24.82 10.20
N PRO A 378 -26.78 -25.12 9.37
CA PRO A 378 -27.67 -26.27 9.58
C PRO A 378 -27.10 -27.58 9.03
N ASN A 379 -27.28 -28.63 9.84
CA ASN A 379 -27.33 -30.06 9.55
C ASN A 379 -26.16 -30.65 8.73
N HIS A 380 -25.14 -31.18 9.43
CA HIS A 380 -23.96 -31.89 8.87
C HIS A 380 -24.30 -32.86 7.72
N ASP A 381 -25.41 -33.59 7.83
CA ASP A 381 -25.85 -34.55 6.80
C ASP A 381 -26.32 -33.86 5.51
N GLN A 382 -26.98 -32.71 5.65
CA GLN A 382 -27.38 -31.87 4.51
C GLN A 382 -26.13 -31.33 3.80
N GLN A 383 -25.15 -30.82 4.55
CA GLN A 383 -23.90 -30.32 3.96
C GLN A 383 -23.09 -31.44 3.29
N THR A 384 -23.08 -32.63 3.88
CA THR A 384 -22.45 -33.81 3.28
C THR A 384 -23.12 -34.19 1.96
N SER A 385 -24.45 -34.17 1.91
CA SER A 385 -25.22 -34.42 0.69
C SER A 385 -24.93 -33.37 -0.40
N VAL A 386 -24.86 -32.09 -0.03
CA VAL A 386 -24.48 -31.00 -0.95
C VAL A 386 -23.06 -31.23 -1.46
N ALA A 387 -22.08 -31.50 -0.59
CA ALA A 387 -20.70 -31.73 -0.99
C ALA A 387 -20.58 -32.89 -1.98
N ASN A 388 -21.24 -34.02 -1.72
CA ASN A 388 -21.23 -35.19 -2.60
C ASN A 388 -21.86 -34.90 -3.96
N THR A 389 -23.00 -34.18 -3.97
CA THR A 389 -23.70 -33.80 -5.19
C THR A 389 -22.84 -32.87 -6.05
N LYS A 390 -22.23 -31.85 -5.43
CA LYS A 390 -21.38 -30.89 -6.15
C LYS A 390 -20.08 -31.52 -6.61
N GLU A 391 -19.50 -32.44 -5.85
CA GLU A 391 -18.33 -33.21 -6.30
C GLU A 391 -18.64 -34.01 -7.56
N LEU A 392 -19.79 -34.70 -7.63
CA LEU A 392 -20.19 -35.44 -8.82
C LEU A 392 -20.32 -34.53 -10.05
N GLN A 393 -20.88 -33.33 -9.87
CA GLN A 393 -20.96 -32.32 -10.93
C GLN A 393 -19.58 -31.82 -11.36
N LEU A 394 -18.66 -31.61 -10.42
CA LEU A 394 -17.28 -31.20 -10.71
C LEU A 394 -16.49 -32.31 -11.42
N LYS A 395 -16.72 -33.60 -11.12
CA LYS A 395 -16.08 -34.75 -11.78
C LYS A 395 -16.38 -34.84 -13.28
N LEU A 396 -17.44 -34.18 -13.75
CA LEU A 396 -17.75 -34.09 -15.18
C LEU A 396 -16.86 -33.08 -15.92
N LEU A 397 -16.20 -32.17 -15.19
CA LEU A 397 -15.49 -31.02 -15.75
C LEU A 397 -14.02 -30.93 -15.31
N LEU A 398 -13.66 -31.53 -14.18
CA LEU A 398 -12.33 -31.50 -13.58
C LEU A 398 -11.73 -32.90 -13.49
N THR A 399 -10.41 -32.95 -13.48
CA THR A 399 -9.65 -34.16 -13.17
C THR A 399 -9.78 -34.56 -11.69
N ALA A 400 -9.52 -35.83 -11.39
CA ALA A 400 -9.54 -36.32 -10.01
C ALA A 400 -8.53 -35.59 -9.10
N ASP A 401 -7.36 -35.22 -9.63
CA ASP A 401 -6.32 -34.50 -8.90
C ASP A 401 -6.74 -33.07 -8.56
N GLU A 402 -7.41 -32.37 -9.49
CA GLU A 402 -7.94 -31.03 -9.26
C GLU A 402 -9.01 -31.04 -8.16
N ILE A 403 -9.94 -31.99 -8.19
CA ILE A 403 -10.99 -32.13 -7.16
C ILE A 403 -10.38 -32.47 -5.80
N THR A 404 -9.40 -33.38 -5.78
CA THR A 404 -8.66 -33.73 -4.58
C THR A 404 -7.93 -32.51 -4.01
N THR A 405 -7.35 -31.67 -4.87
CA THR A 405 -6.69 -30.43 -4.48
C THR A 405 -7.66 -29.43 -3.87
N ILE A 406 -8.83 -29.20 -4.49
CA ILE A 406 -9.87 -28.30 -3.94
C ILE A 406 -10.32 -28.80 -2.57
N ARG A 407 -10.62 -30.09 -2.46
CA ARG A 407 -11.06 -30.71 -1.20
C ARG A 407 -10.00 -30.60 -0.10
N ALA A 408 -8.75 -30.95 -0.41
CA ALA A 408 -7.65 -30.91 0.53
C ALA A 408 -7.44 -29.49 1.08
N HIS A 409 -7.40 -28.47 0.21
CA HIS A 409 -7.25 -27.09 0.64
C HIS A 409 -8.46 -26.58 1.43
N ALA A 410 -9.70 -26.91 1.02
CA ALA A 410 -10.89 -26.52 1.77
C ALA A 410 -10.86 -27.06 3.20
N THR A 411 -10.54 -28.34 3.37
CA THR A 411 -10.44 -28.98 4.68
C THR A 411 -9.26 -28.43 5.50
N GLN A 412 -8.07 -28.34 4.93
CA GLN A 412 -6.87 -27.87 5.64
C GLN A 412 -7.02 -26.41 6.10
N ILE A 413 -7.51 -25.52 5.22
CA ILE A 413 -7.72 -24.11 5.57
C ILE A 413 -8.81 -23.97 6.63
N ALA A 414 -9.91 -24.73 6.56
CA ALA A 414 -10.94 -24.71 7.60
C ALA A 414 -10.39 -25.15 8.97
N GLN A 415 -9.63 -26.24 9.01
CA GLN A 415 -9.01 -26.75 10.23
C GLN A 415 -7.98 -25.76 10.79
N ALA A 416 -7.11 -25.20 9.93
CA ALA A 416 -6.15 -24.19 10.33
C ALA A 416 -6.82 -22.91 10.84
N SER A 417 -7.95 -22.50 10.24
CA SER A 417 -8.75 -21.34 10.67
C SER A 417 -9.30 -21.54 12.08
N LEU A 418 -9.90 -22.71 12.34
CA LEU A 418 -10.43 -23.08 13.66
C LEU A 418 -9.32 -23.16 14.72
N GLN A 419 -8.16 -23.74 14.37
CA GLN A 419 -7.00 -23.82 15.26
C GLN A 419 -6.42 -22.43 15.56
N LEU A 420 -6.31 -21.57 14.56
CA LEU A 420 -5.76 -20.22 14.73
C LEU A 420 -6.70 -19.34 15.56
N HIS A 421 -8.00 -19.43 15.32
CA HIS A 421 -9.01 -18.67 16.08
C HIS A 421 -9.06 -19.11 17.56
N SER A 422 -8.94 -20.41 17.83
CA SER A 422 -8.91 -20.95 19.19
C SER A 422 -7.58 -20.73 19.92
N ASN A 423 -6.56 -20.16 19.26
CA ASN A 423 -5.27 -19.88 19.88
C ASN A 423 -5.37 -18.66 20.81
N PRO A 424 -5.16 -18.83 22.14
CA PRO A 424 -5.19 -17.71 23.09
C PRO A 424 -3.99 -16.76 22.92
N LEU A 425 -2.95 -17.16 22.20
CA LEU A 425 -1.73 -16.40 21.99
C LEU A 425 -1.83 -15.54 20.72
N GLY A 426 -1.67 -14.23 20.87
CA GLY A 426 -1.59 -13.30 19.74
C GLY A 426 -1.91 -11.87 20.13
N ILE A 427 -1.50 -10.92 19.30
CA ILE A 427 -1.72 -9.48 19.48
C ILE A 427 -3.21 -9.17 19.33
N GLY A 428 -3.96 -9.18 20.44
CA GLY A 428 -5.38 -8.79 20.55
C GLY A 428 -5.57 -7.69 21.59
N HIS A 429 -4.53 -6.90 21.82
CA HIS A 429 -4.50 -5.88 22.85
C HIS A 429 -5.48 -4.76 22.45
N ALA A 430 -6.38 -4.36 23.36
CA ALA A 430 -7.28 -3.23 23.13
C ALA A 430 -6.60 -1.96 22.56
N PRO A 431 -5.34 -1.62 22.92
CA PRO A 431 -4.59 -0.55 22.30
C PRO A 431 -4.45 -0.65 20.77
N ASP A 432 -4.33 -1.85 20.20
CA ASP A 432 -4.10 -2.03 18.77
C ASP A 432 -5.32 -1.63 17.92
N GLN A 433 -6.53 -1.84 18.45
CA GLN A 433 -7.76 -1.37 17.81
C GLN A 433 -7.83 0.16 17.78
N ALA A 434 -7.49 0.81 18.89
CA ALA A 434 -7.49 2.27 18.99
C ALA A 434 -6.42 2.92 18.08
N LEU A 435 -5.26 2.27 17.94
CA LEU A 435 -4.16 2.71 17.06
C LEU A 435 -4.35 2.26 15.60
N GLY A 436 -5.37 1.42 15.32
CA GLY A 436 -5.66 0.85 14.01
C GLY A 436 -4.61 -0.17 13.51
N THR A 437 -3.68 -0.61 14.36
CA THR A 437 -2.60 -1.55 14.02
C THR A 437 -3.10 -2.97 13.82
N ASN A 438 -4.25 -3.32 14.41
CA ASN A 438 -4.98 -4.58 14.20
C ASN A 438 -5.38 -4.84 12.73
N LYS A 439 -5.43 -3.78 11.90
CA LYS A 439 -5.73 -3.85 10.46
C LYS A 439 -4.52 -4.18 9.59
N HIS A 440 -3.31 -4.11 10.16
CA HIS A 440 -2.06 -4.31 9.44
C HIS A 440 -1.42 -5.66 9.78
N VAL A 441 -0.60 -6.18 8.87
CA VAL A 441 0.36 -7.24 9.19
C VAL A 441 1.59 -6.58 9.80
N PHE A 442 1.96 -6.99 11.01
CA PHE A 442 3.11 -6.43 11.71
C PHE A 442 4.43 -6.99 11.16
N SER A 443 5.42 -6.13 10.99
CA SER A 443 6.79 -6.48 10.62
C SER A 443 7.77 -5.57 11.34
N ILE A 444 8.99 -6.08 11.52
CA ILE A 444 10.11 -5.41 12.16
C ILE A 444 11.08 -5.01 11.06
N MET A 445 11.60 -3.78 11.13
CA MET A 445 12.69 -3.34 10.26
C MET A 445 13.97 -3.22 11.08
N GLY A 446 14.93 -4.11 10.84
CA GLY A 446 16.21 -4.15 11.55
C GLY A 446 16.26 -5.15 12.72
N PRO A 447 17.32 -5.09 13.53
CA PRO A 447 17.54 -6.02 14.64
C PRO A 447 16.43 -5.93 15.71
N HIS A 448 16.02 -7.07 16.25
CA HIS A 448 15.03 -7.13 17.33
C HIS A 448 15.34 -8.29 18.28
N LEU A 449 15.18 -8.04 19.58
CA LEU A 449 15.47 -9.01 20.65
C LEU A 449 14.23 -9.73 21.18
N GLY A 450 13.05 -9.45 20.65
CA GLY A 450 11.81 -10.09 21.10
C GLY A 450 11.69 -11.54 20.62
N HIS A 451 12.32 -12.45 21.36
CA HIS A 451 12.21 -13.90 21.21
C HIS A 451 10.77 -14.40 21.47
N TYR A 452 9.97 -13.63 22.20
CA TYR A 452 8.59 -13.96 22.56
C TYR A 452 7.62 -14.04 21.36
N TYR A 453 8.00 -13.57 20.17
CA TYR A 453 7.22 -13.77 18.94
C TYR A 453 7.44 -15.15 18.29
N GLY A 454 8.52 -15.84 18.64
CA GLY A 454 8.92 -17.14 18.08
C GLY A 454 10.21 -17.07 17.25
N ASP A 455 10.74 -18.25 16.93
CA ASP A 455 12.06 -18.45 16.34
C ASP A 455 12.05 -18.58 14.81
N ILE A 456 10.89 -18.40 14.17
CA ILE A 456 10.76 -18.44 12.71
C ILE A 456 10.74 -17.01 12.17
N PHE A 457 11.57 -16.76 11.16
CA PHE A 457 11.72 -15.46 10.51
C PHE A 457 11.22 -15.54 9.07
N ILE A 458 10.23 -14.74 8.73
CA ILE A 458 9.76 -14.53 7.36
C ILE A 458 10.30 -13.18 6.90
N ILE A 459 11.18 -13.20 5.89
CA ILE A 459 11.74 -12.00 5.29
C ILE A 459 10.89 -11.63 4.07
N PHE A 460 10.22 -10.48 4.14
CA PHE A 460 9.42 -9.98 3.03
C PHE A 460 10.28 -9.24 2.01
N LYS A 461 9.81 -9.22 0.76
CA LYS A 461 10.41 -8.41 -0.30
C LYS A 461 10.34 -6.93 0.06
N ARG A 462 11.43 -6.20 -0.16
CA ARG A 462 11.51 -4.75 0.11
C ARG A 462 10.43 -3.93 -0.61
N GLU A 463 10.02 -4.35 -1.81
CA GLU A 463 8.94 -3.71 -2.58
C GLU A 463 7.64 -3.50 -1.78
N LEU A 464 7.37 -4.35 -0.79
CA LEU A 464 6.19 -4.22 0.07
C LEU A 464 6.18 -2.87 0.82
N MET A 465 7.35 -2.31 1.14
CA MET A 465 7.50 -1.02 1.82
C MET A 465 7.10 0.19 0.95
N TYR A 466 6.85 -0.04 -0.34
CA TYR A 466 6.33 0.97 -1.28
C TYR A 466 4.83 0.79 -1.56
N HIS A 467 4.19 -0.22 -0.97
CA HIS A 467 2.75 -0.42 -1.11
C HIS A 467 2.00 0.73 -0.40
N PRO A 468 0.93 1.33 -0.98
CA PRO A 468 0.26 2.49 -0.38
C PRO A 468 -0.31 2.29 1.04
N ASP A 469 -0.59 1.04 1.43
CA ASP A 469 -1.02 0.68 2.80
C ASP A 469 0.13 0.27 3.73
N SER A 470 1.35 0.17 3.22
CA SER A 470 2.54 0.00 4.06
C SER A 470 2.84 1.30 4.80
N ASN A 471 3.46 1.22 5.95
CA ASN A 471 3.96 2.35 6.71
C ASN A 471 4.91 1.80 7.77
N PHE A 472 5.74 2.65 8.33
CA PHE A 472 6.54 2.28 9.48
C PHE A 472 6.67 3.46 10.45
N SER A 473 7.03 3.15 11.69
CA SER A 473 7.35 4.12 12.72
C SER A 473 8.66 3.71 13.39
N ILE A 474 9.39 4.68 13.93
CA ILE A 474 10.69 4.43 14.60
C ILE A 474 10.52 3.53 15.83
N GLN A 475 9.36 3.61 16.48
CA GLN A 475 9.00 2.78 17.63
C GLN A 475 7.63 2.13 17.45
N ALA A 476 7.40 1.04 18.19
CA ALA A 476 6.13 0.32 18.18
C ALA A 476 4.96 1.21 18.63
N ALA A 477 3.79 1.03 18.02
CA ALA A 477 2.62 1.87 18.31
C ALA A 477 2.20 1.86 19.78
N THR A 478 2.37 0.73 20.46
CA THR A 478 2.06 0.53 21.88
C THR A 478 2.89 1.40 22.82
N THR A 479 4.01 1.97 22.36
CA THR A 479 4.82 2.91 23.17
C THR A 479 4.17 4.29 23.30
N PHE A 480 3.28 4.67 22.38
CA PHE A 480 2.52 5.93 22.44
C PHE A 480 1.29 5.83 23.36
N GLY A 481 0.74 4.62 23.54
CA GLY A 481 -0.44 4.39 24.39
C GLY A 481 -0.14 4.53 25.89
N ALA A 482 -0.82 3.73 26.71
CA ALA A 482 -0.74 3.81 28.18
C ALA A 482 0.69 3.71 28.75
N SER A 483 1.63 3.08 28.05
CA SER A 483 3.02 2.97 28.52
C SER A 483 3.77 4.31 28.51
N THR A 484 3.38 5.27 27.65
CA THR A 484 4.06 6.56 27.43
C THR A 484 5.55 6.47 27.12
N ASN A 485 6.05 5.26 26.82
CA ASN A 485 7.48 5.02 26.63
C ASN A 485 8.04 5.76 25.41
N ALA A 486 7.19 6.09 24.42
CA ALA A 486 7.59 6.93 23.29
C ALA A 486 8.20 8.26 23.75
N TYR A 487 7.61 8.89 24.77
CA TYR A 487 8.02 10.21 25.28
C TYR A 487 9.24 10.14 26.18
N LYS A 488 9.45 9.02 26.87
CA LYS A 488 10.65 8.78 27.67
C LYS A 488 11.87 8.51 26.80
N MET A 489 11.68 7.73 25.74
CA MET A 489 12.76 7.34 24.83
C MET A 489 13.04 8.40 23.75
N ARG A 490 12.09 9.28 23.44
CA ARG A 490 12.23 10.33 22.43
C ARG A 490 11.94 11.67 23.12
N PRO A 491 12.90 12.25 23.87
CA PRO A 491 12.68 13.48 24.66
C PRO A 491 12.31 14.70 23.81
N TRP A 492 12.59 14.68 22.50
CA TRP A 492 12.12 15.67 21.55
C TRP A 492 10.60 15.60 21.28
N LEU A 493 9.92 14.53 21.70
CA LEU A 493 8.47 14.44 21.71
C LEU A 493 7.89 14.83 23.06
N LYS A 494 6.95 15.77 23.06
CA LYS A 494 6.15 16.11 24.24
C LYS A 494 4.91 15.22 24.31
N ASP A 495 4.65 14.65 25.48
CA ASP A 495 3.41 13.91 25.78
C ASP A 495 2.23 14.89 25.77
N PRO A 496 1.23 14.71 24.90
CA PRO A 496 0.07 15.58 24.85
C PRO A 496 -0.96 15.29 25.97
N GLY A 497 -0.71 14.29 26.81
CA GLY A 497 -1.47 13.99 28.01
C GLY A 497 -2.71 13.12 27.79
N SER A 498 -3.49 13.37 26.73
CA SER A 498 -4.70 12.59 26.42
C SER A 498 -4.41 11.39 25.49
N ASP A 499 -5.11 10.27 25.71
CA ASP A 499 -4.94 9.06 24.87
C ASP A 499 -5.28 9.32 23.40
N MET A 500 -6.32 10.11 23.13
CA MET A 500 -6.68 10.49 21.76
C MET A 500 -5.59 11.31 21.08
N ASP A 501 -4.94 12.22 21.82
CA ASP A 501 -3.83 13.00 21.28
C ASP A 501 -2.57 12.16 21.06
N ARG A 502 -2.29 11.22 21.95
CA ARG A 502 -1.20 10.25 21.77
C ARG A 502 -1.41 9.39 20.53
N ILE A 503 -2.64 8.91 20.28
CA ILE A 503 -3.00 8.21 19.04
C ILE A 503 -2.80 9.11 17.82
N ARG A 504 -3.25 10.37 17.87
CA ARG A 504 -3.01 11.33 16.78
C ARG A 504 -1.51 11.53 16.53
N GLN A 505 -0.72 11.64 17.59
CA GLN A 505 0.73 11.83 17.47
C GLN A 505 1.42 10.59 16.92
N PHE A 506 0.98 9.37 17.27
CA PHE A 506 1.44 8.13 16.64
C PHE A 506 1.26 8.17 15.12
N HIS A 507 0.06 8.52 14.63
CA HIS A 507 -0.18 8.65 13.19
C HIS A 507 0.64 9.77 12.54
N ARG A 508 0.99 10.83 13.30
CA ARG A 508 1.89 11.91 12.87
C ARG A 508 3.38 11.54 12.89
N ASN A 509 3.72 10.34 13.34
CA ASN A 509 5.09 9.81 13.42
C ASN A 509 5.30 8.60 12.50
N LYS A 510 4.40 8.41 11.52
CA LYS A 510 4.54 7.38 10.50
C LYS A 510 5.32 7.91 9.30
N LEU A 511 6.22 7.09 8.79
CA LEU A 511 6.97 7.28 7.56
C LEU A 511 6.51 6.28 6.49
N HIS A 512 6.84 6.58 5.24
CA HIS A 512 6.55 5.74 4.08
C HIS A 512 7.71 5.80 3.09
N CYS A 513 8.13 4.65 2.55
CA CYS A 513 9.36 4.58 1.73
C CYS A 513 9.21 5.18 0.33
N SER A 514 7.99 5.48 -0.10
CA SER A 514 7.76 6.23 -1.33
C SER A 514 8.03 7.72 -1.19
N VAL A 515 8.14 8.26 0.03
CA VAL A 515 8.42 9.69 0.22
C VAL A 515 9.93 9.92 0.16
N PRO A 516 10.44 10.74 -0.78
CA PRO A 516 11.87 11.02 -0.88
C PRO A 516 12.46 11.57 0.42
N GLY A 517 13.61 11.02 0.85
CA GLY A 517 14.27 11.42 2.09
C GLY A 517 13.68 10.75 3.35
N TYR A 518 12.80 9.75 3.22
CA TYR A 518 12.35 8.97 4.37
C TYR A 518 13.53 8.37 5.15
N GLU A 519 14.60 8.03 4.43
CA GLU A 519 15.85 7.51 4.97
C GLU A 519 16.57 8.52 5.86
N GLU A 520 16.45 9.82 5.54
CA GLU A 520 17.01 10.91 6.34
C GLU A 520 16.23 11.10 7.64
N ALA A 521 14.89 11.03 7.58
CA ALA A 521 14.05 11.09 8.77
C ALA A 521 14.24 9.87 9.68
N ALA A 522 14.45 8.69 9.10
CA ALA A 522 14.80 7.51 9.89
C ALA A 522 16.21 7.62 10.49
N ALA A 523 17.17 8.13 9.73
CA ALA A 523 18.55 8.31 10.18
C ALA A 523 18.67 9.31 11.33
N ILE A 524 18.02 10.47 11.21
CA ILE A 524 18.12 11.51 12.25
C ILE A 524 17.51 11.06 13.57
N GLU A 525 16.40 10.33 13.54
CA GLU A 525 15.78 9.74 14.72
C GLU A 525 16.67 8.66 15.34
N LEU A 526 17.30 7.81 14.51
CA LEU A 526 18.20 6.77 15.01
C LEU A 526 19.45 7.37 15.66
N MET A 527 20.05 8.40 15.04
CA MET A 527 21.17 9.14 15.63
C MET A 527 20.77 9.74 16.98
N ALA A 528 19.62 10.42 17.02
CA ALA A 528 19.10 11.05 18.23
C ALA A 528 18.79 10.07 19.37
N LEU A 529 18.46 8.82 19.06
CA LEU A 529 18.26 7.75 20.05
C LEU A 529 19.57 7.20 20.63
N THR A 530 20.71 7.50 20.00
CA THR A 530 22.03 6.96 20.36
C THR A 530 23.05 8.00 20.84
N GLU A 531 22.73 9.28 20.74
CA GLU A 531 23.44 10.38 21.41
C GLU A 531 23.02 10.45 22.88
#